data_AF-A0A376RC06-F1
#
_entry.id   AF-A0A376RC06-F1
#
_cell.length_a   1.000
_cell.length_b   1.000
_cell.length_c   1.000
_cell.angle_alpha   90.00
_cell.angle_beta   90.00
_cell.angle_gamma   90.00
#
_symmetry.space_group_name_H-M   'P 1'
#
loop_
_entity.id
_entity.type
_entity.pdbx_description
1 polymer ?
#
loop_
_entity_poly.entity_id
_entity_poly.type
_entity_poly.pdbx_seq_one_letter_code
_entity_poly.pdbx_strand_id
1 'polypeptide(L)'
;MKRHLNTSYRLVWNHITGTLVVASELARSRGKRAGVAVALSLAAVTSVPALAADTVVQAGETVNDGTLTNHDNQIVLGTANGMTISTGLEYGPDNEANTGGQWIQNGGIANNTTVTGGGLQRVNAGGSVSDTVISAGGGQSLQGQAVNTTLNGGEQWVHEGGIATGTVINEKGWQAVKSGAMATDTVVNTGAEGGPDADNGDTGQFVRGNAVRTTINKNGRQIVAAEGTANTTVVYAGGDQTVHGHALDTTLNGGYQYVHNGGTASDTVVNSDGWQIVKEGGLADFTTVNQKGKLQVNAGGTATNVTLKQGGALVTSTAATVTGSNRLGNFTVENGNADGVVLESGGRLDVLEGHSAQNTLVDDGGILAVSAGGKATDVTMTSGGALIADSGATVEGTNASGKFSIDGISGQASGLLLENGGSFTVNAGGQAGNTTVGHRGTLTLAAGGNLSGRTQLSKGASMVLNGDVVSTGDIVNAGEIRFDNQTTPDAALSRAVAKATPR
;
A
#
# COMPACT_ATOMS: atom_id res chain seq x y z
N MET A 1 -59.09 -39.64 -18.13
CA MET A 1 -57.80 -40.34 -18.22
C MET A 1 -56.72 -39.35 -18.66
N LYS A 2 -55.89 -38.89 -17.73
CA LYS A 2 -54.68 -38.07 -18.02
C LYS A 2 -53.55 -39.04 -18.36
N ARG A 3 -52.95 -38.95 -19.54
CA ARG A 3 -51.69 -39.64 -19.87
C ARG A 3 -50.54 -38.73 -19.46
N HIS A 4 -49.77 -39.17 -18.46
CA HIS A 4 -48.55 -38.52 -18.01
C HIS A 4 -47.50 -38.50 -19.13
N LEU A 5 -46.99 -37.31 -19.48
CA LEU A 5 -45.73 -37.15 -20.22
C LEU A 5 -44.60 -37.04 -19.19
N ASN A 6 -43.47 -37.71 -19.43
CA ASN A 6 -42.28 -37.62 -18.61
C ASN A 6 -41.75 -36.17 -18.61
N THR A 7 -41.75 -35.52 -17.44
CA THR A 7 -41.19 -34.17 -17.20
C THR A 7 -39.94 -34.27 -16.33
N SER A 8 -38.89 -34.91 -16.85
CA SER A 8 -37.56 -34.89 -16.22
C SER A 8 -36.50 -34.81 -17.33
N TYR A 9 -35.94 -33.63 -17.55
CA TYR A 9 -34.73 -33.44 -18.35
C TYR A 9 -33.72 -32.63 -17.54
N ARG A 10 -32.43 -32.95 -17.67
CA ARG A 10 -31.35 -32.16 -17.05
C ARG A 10 -30.83 -31.17 -18.07
N LEU A 11 -30.85 -29.89 -17.70
CA LEU A 11 -30.15 -28.84 -18.43
C LEU A 11 -28.71 -28.81 -17.93
N VAL A 12 -27.75 -28.90 -18.84
CA VAL A 12 -26.32 -28.81 -18.54
C VAL A 12 -25.77 -27.59 -19.25
N TRP A 13 -25.02 -26.77 -18.52
CA TRP A 13 -24.36 -25.59 -19.05
C TRP A 13 -23.18 -26.00 -19.94
N ASN A 14 -23.17 -25.58 -21.20
CA ASN A 14 -22.05 -25.80 -22.10
C ASN A 14 -21.16 -24.56 -22.14
N HIS A 15 -19.94 -24.68 -21.60
CA HIS A 15 -18.97 -23.58 -21.51
C HIS A 15 -18.37 -23.16 -22.87
N ILE A 16 -18.52 -23.97 -23.93
CA ILE A 16 -18.04 -23.63 -25.27
C ILE A 16 -19.07 -22.78 -26.02
N THR A 17 -20.36 -23.04 -25.82
CA THR A 17 -21.45 -22.38 -26.57
C THR A 17 -22.26 -21.38 -25.73
N GLY A 18 -21.90 -21.16 -24.46
CA GLY A 18 -22.54 -20.18 -23.57
C GLY A 18 -24.04 -20.40 -23.34
N THR A 19 -24.53 -21.64 -23.49
CA THR A 19 -25.96 -21.96 -23.52
C THR A 19 -26.30 -23.23 -22.74
N LEU A 20 -27.53 -23.32 -22.21
CA LEU A 20 -28.05 -24.53 -21.56
C LEU A 20 -28.50 -25.54 -22.61
N VAL A 21 -27.93 -26.75 -22.56
CA VAL A 21 -28.25 -27.84 -23.48
C VAL A 21 -28.98 -28.96 -22.73
N VAL A 22 -30.01 -29.53 -23.35
CA VAL A 22 -30.78 -30.65 -22.76
C VAL A 22 -30.01 -31.96 -22.93
N ALA A 23 -29.60 -32.58 -21.82
CA ALA A 23 -29.05 -33.93 -21.82
C ALA A 23 -30.16 -34.94 -21.49
N SER A 24 -30.55 -35.76 -22.46
CA SER A 24 -31.50 -36.86 -22.29
C SER A 24 -30.76 -38.13 -21.88
N GLU A 25 -31.17 -38.76 -20.77
CA GLU A 25 -30.69 -40.10 -20.38
C GLU A 25 -31.23 -41.19 -21.33
N LEU A 26 -30.39 -42.21 -21.55
CA LEU A 26 -30.51 -43.29 -22.52
C LEU A 26 -31.73 -44.20 -22.26
N ALA A 27 -32.74 -44.21 -23.15
CA ALA A 27 -33.79 -45.23 -23.17
C ALA A 27 -33.49 -46.31 -24.22
N ARG A 28 -33.29 -47.56 -23.76
CA ARG A 28 -33.14 -48.75 -24.61
C ARG A 28 -34.50 -49.16 -25.23
N SER A 29 -34.44 -49.56 -26.51
CA SER A 29 -35.31 -50.50 -27.25
C SER A 29 -36.35 -49.97 -28.27
N ARG A 30 -36.08 -50.35 -29.53
CA ARG A 30 -36.94 -50.81 -30.65
C ARG A 30 -38.24 -50.06 -30.99
N GLY A 31 -38.27 -49.43 -32.17
CA GLY A 31 -39.48 -49.08 -32.93
C GLY A 31 -39.17 -48.69 -34.38
N LYS A 32 -39.93 -49.22 -35.35
CA LYS A 32 -39.65 -49.26 -36.81
C LYS A 32 -39.85 -47.92 -37.54
N ARG A 33 -39.08 -47.75 -38.63
CA ARG A 33 -39.16 -46.65 -39.62
C ARG A 33 -40.49 -46.66 -40.39
N ALA A 34 -41.04 -45.48 -40.63
CA ALA A 34 -41.86 -45.17 -41.81
C ALA A 34 -41.52 -43.72 -42.23
N GLY A 35 -40.98 -43.56 -43.42
CA GLY A 35 -40.55 -42.27 -43.96
C GLY A 35 -41.72 -41.51 -44.58
N VAL A 36 -41.81 -40.22 -44.24
CA VAL A 36 -42.47 -39.21 -45.07
C VAL A 36 -41.56 -37.99 -45.05
N ALA A 37 -40.92 -37.72 -46.19
CA ALA A 37 -40.11 -36.54 -46.40
C ALA A 37 -41.06 -35.35 -46.61
N VAL A 38 -41.10 -34.43 -45.65
CA VAL A 38 -41.63 -33.08 -45.85
C VAL A 38 -40.43 -32.17 -46.08
N ALA A 39 -40.25 -31.75 -47.33
CA ALA A 39 -39.25 -30.75 -47.68
C ALA A 39 -39.74 -29.38 -47.19
N LEU A 40 -39.29 -28.95 -46.01
CA LEU A 40 -39.26 -27.52 -45.67
C LEU A 40 -37.96 -26.94 -46.24
N SER A 41 -38.08 -26.22 -47.35
CA SER A 41 -37.04 -25.32 -47.84
C SER A 41 -36.90 -24.14 -46.88
N LEU A 42 -36.06 -24.26 -45.86
CA LEU A 42 -35.58 -23.11 -45.11
C LEU A 42 -34.48 -22.46 -45.96
N ALA A 43 -34.85 -21.41 -46.69
CA ALA A 43 -33.87 -20.52 -47.29
C ALA A 43 -33.12 -19.82 -46.16
N ALA A 44 -32.03 -20.44 -45.70
CA ALA A 44 -31.02 -19.74 -44.92
C ALA A 44 -30.37 -18.73 -45.87
N VAL A 45 -30.85 -17.49 -45.83
CA VAL A 45 -30.04 -16.36 -46.26
C VAL A 45 -28.91 -16.30 -45.24
N THR A 46 -27.83 -17.05 -45.49
CA THR A 46 -26.54 -16.73 -44.90
C THR A 46 -26.11 -15.45 -45.60
N SER A 47 -26.56 -14.30 -45.09
CA SER A 47 -25.88 -13.05 -45.36
C SER A 47 -24.46 -13.29 -44.84
N VAL A 48 -23.54 -13.57 -45.77
CA VAL A 48 -22.11 -13.42 -45.52
C VAL A 48 -21.98 -12.05 -44.86
N PRO A 49 -21.34 -11.90 -43.69
CA PRO A 49 -21.11 -10.56 -43.17
C PRO A 49 -20.39 -9.80 -44.27
N ALA A 50 -21.04 -8.75 -44.78
CA ALA A 50 -20.36 -7.84 -45.68
C ALA A 50 -19.16 -7.33 -44.87
N LEU A 51 -17.94 -7.57 -45.36
CA LEU A 51 -16.76 -6.92 -44.83
C LEU A 51 -17.09 -5.43 -44.77
N ALA A 52 -17.14 -4.86 -43.57
CA ALA A 52 -17.31 -3.43 -43.40
C ALA A 52 -16.20 -2.76 -44.21
N ALA A 53 -16.57 -1.93 -45.18
CA ALA A 53 -15.59 -1.26 -46.01
C ALA A 53 -14.86 -0.22 -45.15
N ASP A 54 -13.53 -0.24 -45.20
CA ASP A 54 -12.71 0.77 -44.53
C ASP A 54 -13.11 2.17 -45.01
N THR A 55 -13.51 3.03 -44.08
CA THR A 55 -13.74 4.45 -44.37
C THR A 55 -12.43 5.19 -44.21
N VAL A 56 -11.95 5.85 -45.26
CA VAL A 56 -10.67 6.57 -45.22
C VAL A 56 -10.92 8.07 -45.23
N VAL A 57 -10.44 8.77 -44.20
CA VAL A 57 -10.39 10.24 -44.15
C VAL A 57 -9.05 10.67 -44.72
N GLN A 58 -9.06 11.21 -45.94
CA GLN A 58 -7.83 11.54 -46.66
C GLN A 58 -7.11 12.76 -46.07
N ALA A 59 -5.83 12.93 -46.40
CA ALA A 59 -5.08 14.12 -45.98
C ALA A 59 -5.77 15.41 -46.47
N GLY A 60 -5.95 16.37 -45.56
CA GLY A 60 -6.68 17.63 -45.82
C GLY A 60 -8.21 17.51 -45.74
N GLU A 61 -8.75 16.30 -45.62
CA GLU A 61 -10.17 16.07 -45.35
C GLU A 61 -10.47 16.26 -43.85
N THR A 62 -11.66 16.75 -43.54
CA THR A 62 -12.18 16.77 -42.18
C THR A 62 -13.56 16.13 -42.16
N VAL A 63 -13.73 15.11 -41.32
CA VAL A 63 -15.03 14.52 -41.01
C VAL A 63 -15.42 14.88 -39.57
N ASN A 64 -16.72 15.07 -39.36
CA ASN A 64 -17.26 15.40 -38.04
C ASN A 64 -18.39 14.43 -37.72
N ASP A 65 -18.37 13.96 -36.47
CA ASP A 65 -19.31 13.03 -35.88
C ASP A 65 -19.40 11.70 -36.63
N GLY A 66 -20.10 10.74 -36.02
CA GLY A 66 -20.29 9.42 -36.58
C GLY A 66 -20.06 8.33 -35.54
N THR A 67 -20.43 7.11 -35.90
CA THR A 67 -20.29 5.96 -35.02
C THR A 67 -19.71 4.77 -35.78
N LEU A 68 -18.64 4.18 -35.25
CA LEU A 68 -18.09 2.92 -35.75
C LEU A 68 -18.63 1.75 -34.93
N THR A 69 -19.25 0.79 -35.60
CA THR A 69 -19.86 -0.41 -34.99
C THR A 69 -19.54 -1.65 -35.82
N ASN A 70 -19.91 -2.86 -35.39
CA ASN A 70 -19.90 -4.05 -36.26
C ASN A 70 -18.59 -4.29 -37.05
N HIS A 71 -17.44 -4.05 -36.43
CA HIS A 71 -16.10 -4.13 -37.03
C HIS A 71 -15.80 -3.10 -38.14
N ASP A 72 -16.55 -2.01 -38.22
CA ASP A 72 -16.25 -0.85 -39.07
C ASP A 72 -14.85 -0.31 -38.76
N ASN A 73 -14.05 -0.07 -39.80
CA ASN A 73 -12.76 0.59 -39.68
C ASN A 73 -12.84 2.03 -40.23
N GLN A 74 -12.25 2.98 -39.49
CA GLN A 74 -11.95 4.31 -40.02
C GLN A 74 -10.44 4.55 -40.01
N ILE A 75 -9.85 4.76 -41.18
CA ILE A 75 -8.44 5.12 -41.34
C ILE A 75 -8.33 6.63 -41.51
N VAL A 76 -7.63 7.31 -40.60
CA VAL A 76 -7.54 8.77 -40.56
C VAL A 76 -6.14 9.23 -40.95
N LEU A 77 -6.04 9.85 -42.13
CA LEU A 77 -4.85 10.58 -42.62
C LEU A 77 -5.08 12.11 -42.57
N GLY A 78 -6.34 12.56 -42.52
CA GLY A 78 -6.76 13.95 -42.34
C GLY A 78 -7.20 14.24 -40.90
N THR A 79 -8.41 14.77 -40.70
CA THR A 79 -8.96 15.10 -39.38
C THR A 79 -10.32 14.46 -39.15
N ALA A 80 -10.52 13.82 -37.99
CA ALA A 80 -11.81 13.29 -37.56
C ALA A 80 -12.22 13.87 -36.20
N ASN A 81 -13.36 14.55 -36.13
CA ASN A 81 -13.84 15.17 -34.89
C ASN A 81 -15.09 14.48 -34.36
N GLY A 82 -15.23 14.30 -33.05
CA GLY A 82 -16.50 13.89 -32.42
C GLY A 82 -16.93 12.44 -32.69
N MET A 83 -16.02 11.59 -33.14
CA MET A 83 -16.33 10.19 -33.46
C MET A 83 -16.69 9.39 -32.20
N THR A 84 -17.69 8.52 -32.30
CA THR A 84 -17.98 7.50 -31.28
C THR A 84 -17.52 6.13 -31.77
N ILE A 85 -16.67 5.45 -31.01
CA ILE A 85 -16.08 4.16 -31.39
C ILE A 85 -16.59 3.07 -30.45
N SER A 86 -17.31 2.09 -31.00
CA SER A 86 -17.95 1.01 -30.24
C SER A 86 -17.62 -0.37 -30.82
N THR A 87 -16.50 -0.50 -31.54
CA THR A 87 -16.01 -1.75 -32.13
C THR A 87 -14.48 -1.78 -32.20
N GLY A 88 -13.90 -2.99 -32.34
CA GLY A 88 -12.47 -3.18 -32.58
C GLY A 88 -11.66 -3.62 -31.36
N LEU A 89 -12.28 -4.06 -30.26
CA LEU A 89 -11.60 -4.45 -29.02
C LEU A 89 -11.83 -5.91 -28.63
N GLU A 90 -12.03 -6.79 -29.60
CA GLU A 90 -12.43 -8.18 -29.37
C GLU A 90 -11.41 -8.98 -28.53
N TYR A 91 -10.14 -8.65 -28.64
CA TYR A 91 -9.01 -9.32 -27.98
C TYR A 91 -8.23 -8.38 -27.05
N GLY A 92 -8.83 -7.25 -26.66
CA GLY A 92 -8.19 -6.22 -25.84
C GLY A 92 -7.33 -5.24 -26.64
N PRO A 93 -6.97 -4.08 -26.09
CA PRO A 93 -6.38 -2.95 -26.82
C PRO A 93 -4.97 -3.22 -27.38
N ASP A 94 -4.25 -4.17 -26.82
CA ASP A 94 -2.87 -4.49 -27.19
C ASP A 94 -2.76 -5.60 -28.25
N ASN A 95 -3.87 -6.01 -28.85
CA ASN A 95 -3.88 -7.11 -29.83
C ASN A 95 -3.96 -6.58 -31.27
N GLU A 96 -3.15 -7.15 -32.16
CA GLU A 96 -3.18 -6.85 -33.60
C GLU A 96 -4.26 -7.62 -34.35
N ALA A 97 -4.81 -8.68 -33.76
CA ALA A 97 -5.88 -9.48 -34.35
C ALA A 97 -7.27 -8.84 -34.25
N ASN A 98 -7.40 -7.69 -33.56
CA ASN A 98 -8.65 -6.94 -33.50
C ASN A 98 -9.08 -6.47 -34.89
N THR A 99 -10.40 -6.38 -35.11
CA THR A 99 -10.97 -5.92 -36.37
C THR A 99 -12.00 -4.84 -36.13
N GLY A 100 -11.88 -3.70 -36.79
CA GLY A 100 -12.69 -2.51 -36.53
C GLY A 100 -11.93 -1.45 -35.74
N GLY A 101 -12.58 -0.30 -35.56
CA GLY A 101 -12.08 0.80 -34.75
C GLY A 101 -11.55 1.98 -35.56
N GLN A 102 -11.01 2.97 -34.85
CA GLN A 102 -10.45 4.18 -35.45
C GLN A 102 -8.92 4.12 -35.45
N TRP A 103 -8.32 4.24 -36.63
CA TRP A 103 -6.89 4.11 -36.86
C TRP A 103 -6.31 5.46 -37.30
N ILE A 104 -5.64 6.14 -36.39
CA ILE A 104 -5.01 7.44 -36.64
C ILE A 104 -3.62 7.19 -37.19
N GLN A 105 -3.44 7.48 -38.47
CA GLN A 105 -2.18 7.27 -39.19
C GLN A 105 -1.25 8.47 -39.02
N ASN A 106 -0.03 8.35 -39.54
CA ASN A 106 0.94 9.45 -39.54
C ASN A 106 0.35 10.72 -40.19
N GLY A 107 0.38 11.84 -39.47
CA GLY A 107 -0.22 13.11 -39.88
C GLY A 107 -1.73 13.22 -39.66
N GLY A 108 -2.39 12.11 -39.31
CA GLY A 108 -3.81 12.06 -38.97
C GLY A 108 -4.06 12.67 -37.58
N ILE A 109 -5.21 13.31 -37.44
CA ILE A 109 -5.65 13.98 -36.21
C ILE A 109 -7.06 13.50 -35.84
N ALA A 110 -7.29 13.13 -34.59
CA ALA A 110 -8.64 12.96 -34.05
C ALA A 110 -8.90 13.80 -32.81
N ASN A 111 -10.05 14.46 -32.75
CA ASN A 111 -10.41 15.31 -31.63
C ASN A 111 -11.77 14.91 -31.05
N ASN A 112 -11.92 14.97 -29.73
CA ASN A 112 -13.18 14.71 -29.05
C ASN A 112 -13.76 13.32 -29.35
N THR A 113 -12.89 12.33 -29.59
CA THR A 113 -13.33 10.94 -29.82
C THR A 113 -13.85 10.35 -28.51
N THR A 114 -15.03 9.73 -28.55
CA THR A 114 -15.56 8.91 -27.46
C THR A 114 -15.36 7.43 -27.78
N VAL A 115 -14.59 6.72 -26.97
CA VAL A 115 -14.37 5.27 -27.10
C VAL A 115 -15.17 4.56 -26.01
N THR A 116 -16.18 3.78 -26.41
CA THR A 116 -17.06 3.06 -25.48
C THR A 116 -16.62 1.61 -25.31
N GLY A 117 -17.33 0.84 -24.49
CA GLY A 117 -17.08 -0.60 -24.36
C GLY A 117 -17.07 -1.31 -25.70
N GLY A 118 -16.03 -2.13 -25.92
CA GLY A 118 -15.77 -2.80 -27.20
C GLY A 118 -15.12 -1.92 -28.28
N GLY A 119 -14.94 -0.63 -28.04
CA GLY A 119 -14.30 0.33 -28.95
C GLY A 119 -12.78 0.34 -28.83
N LEU A 120 -12.10 0.43 -29.97
CA LEU A 120 -10.64 0.64 -30.05
C LEU A 120 -10.29 1.88 -30.87
N GLN A 121 -9.53 2.78 -30.26
CA GLN A 121 -8.79 3.82 -30.98
C GLN A 121 -7.30 3.44 -31.01
N ARG A 122 -6.76 3.21 -32.20
CA ARG A 122 -5.32 2.98 -32.40
C ARG A 122 -4.68 4.23 -32.98
N VAL A 123 -3.70 4.76 -32.26
CA VAL A 123 -2.95 5.96 -32.63
C VAL A 123 -1.55 5.52 -33.03
N ASN A 124 -1.30 5.37 -34.33
CA ASN A 124 -0.01 4.93 -34.83
C ASN A 124 1.04 6.04 -34.70
N ALA A 125 2.32 5.68 -34.88
CA ALA A 125 3.42 6.63 -34.89
C ALA A 125 3.15 7.80 -35.86
N GLY A 126 3.32 9.03 -35.36
CA GLY A 126 3.03 10.27 -36.09
C GLY A 126 1.55 10.70 -36.13
N GLY A 127 0.63 9.87 -35.63
CA GLY A 127 -0.77 10.25 -35.39
C GLY A 127 -0.94 11.03 -34.09
N SER A 128 -1.97 11.88 -34.04
CA SER A 128 -2.27 12.70 -32.86
C SER A 128 -3.75 12.67 -32.48
N VAL A 129 -4.04 12.58 -31.19
CA VAL A 129 -5.40 12.66 -30.67
C VAL A 129 -5.51 13.64 -29.51
N SER A 130 -6.65 14.32 -29.41
CA SER A 130 -6.95 15.25 -28.32
C SER A 130 -8.34 15.03 -27.74
N ASP A 131 -8.48 15.32 -26.44
CA ASP A 131 -9.74 15.32 -25.70
C ASP A 131 -10.53 14.01 -25.87
N THR A 132 -9.82 12.88 -25.95
CA THR A 132 -10.41 11.55 -26.09
C THR A 132 -11.01 11.10 -24.77
N VAL A 133 -12.25 10.62 -24.77
CA VAL A 133 -12.91 10.05 -23.59
C VAL A 133 -13.06 8.55 -23.79
N ILE A 134 -12.46 7.75 -22.91
CA ILE A 134 -12.48 6.29 -22.97
C ILE A 134 -13.27 5.76 -21.78
N SER A 135 -14.36 5.04 -22.04
CA SER A 135 -15.32 4.62 -21.02
C SER A 135 -15.69 3.15 -21.12
N ALA A 136 -16.13 2.57 -19.99
CA ALA A 136 -16.79 1.26 -19.93
C ALA A 136 -16.04 0.10 -20.62
N GLY A 137 -14.72 0.01 -20.40
CA GLY A 137 -13.87 -1.02 -20.99
C GLY A 137 -13.47 -0.77 -22.45
N GLY A 138 -13.70 0.43 -22.99
CA GLY A 138 -13.07 0.86 -24.25
C GLY A 138 -11.56 0.98 -24.11
N GLY A 139 -10.84 0.97 -25.23
CA GLY A 139 -9.37 0.99 -25.23
C GLY A 139 -8.75 1.96 -26.23
N GLN A 140 -7.61 2.53 -25.85
CA GLN A 140 -6.70 3.23 -26.77
C GLN A 140 -5.32 2.56 -26.78
N SER A 141 -4.84 2.23 -27.98
CA SER A 141 -3.48 1.78 -28.24
C SER A 141 -2.67 2.93 -28.82
N LEU A 142 -1.71 3.45 -28.06
CA LEU A 142 -1.02 4.72 -28.32
C LEU A 142 0.46 4.52 -28.64
N GLN A 143 0.84 4.70 -29.91
CA GLN A 143 2.22 4.79 -30.40
C GLN A 143 2.56 6.20 -30.91
N GLY A 144 1.55 7.05 -31.15
CA GLY A 144 1.67 8.47 -31.48
C GLY A 144 1.54 9.37 -30.25
N GLN A 145 0.76 10.45 -30.38
CA GLN A 145 0.55 11.42 -29.31
C GLN A 145 -0.93 11.47 -28.87
N ALA A 146 -1.17 11.54 -27.57
CA ALA A 146 -2.49 11.78 -27.00
C ALA A 146 -2.43 12.92 -25.97
N VAL A 147 -3.36 13.86 -26.08
CA VAL A 147 -3.47 15.01 -25.18
C VAL A 147 -4.85 15.01 -24.51
N ASN A 148 -4.90 15.26 -23.20
CA ASN A 148 -6.13 15.38 -22.41
C ASN A 148 -7.06 14.17 -22.49
N THR A 149 -6.50 12.95 -22.50
CA THR A 149 -7.33 11.74 -22.49
C THR A 149 -8.02 11.57 -21.13
N THR A 150 -9.31 11.26 -21.11
CA THR A 150 -10.05 10.94 -19.88
C THR A 150 -10.44 9.47 -19.85
N LEU A 151 -10.06 8.74 -18.79
CA LEU A 151 -10.37 7.32 -18.60
C LEU A 151 -11.43 7.14 -17.51
N ASN A 152 -12.67 6.82 -17.92
CA ASN A 152 -13.81 6.55 -17.04
C ASN A 152 -14.16 5.07 -17.09
N GLY A 153 -13.30 4.22 -16.53
CA GLY A 153 -13.40 2.77 -16.65
C GLY A 153 -12.87 2.21 -17.99
N GLY A 154 -12.18 3.03 -18.78
CA GLY A 154 -11.49 2.62 -20.01
C GLY A 154 -9.98 2.51 -19.83
N GLU A 155 -9.31 2.00 -20.87
CA GLU A 155 -7.88 1.69 -20.86
C GLU A 155 -7.09 2.53 -21.86
N GLN A 156 -5.89 2.98 -21.46
CA GLN A 156 -4.91 3.58 -22.35
C GLN A 156 -3.58 2.84 -22.24
N TRP A 157 -3.15 2.25 -23.34
CA TRP A 157 -1.88 1.55 -23.46
C TRP A 157 -0.91 2.41 -24.24
N VAL A 158 0.07 2.98 -23.55
CA VAL A 158 1.12 3.81 -24.15
C VAL A 158 2.30 2.89 -24.49
N HIS A 159 2.54 2.70 -25.77
CA HIS A 159 3.58 1.84 -26.32
C HIS A 159 4.90 2.61 -26.50
N GLU A 160 5.95 1.90 -26.88
CA GLU A 160 7.24 2.48 -27.23
C GLU A 160 7.09 3.65 -28.23
N GLY A 161 7.70 4.79 -27.92
CA GLY A 161 7.59 6.03 -28.71
C GLY A 161 6.30 6.82 -28.51
N GLY A 162 5.29 6.23 -27.86
CA GLY A 162 4.02 6.89 -27.54
C GLY A 162 4.16 7.91 -26.41
N ILE A 163 3.44 9.02 -26.54
CA ILE A 163 3.43 10.11 -25.55
C ILE A 163 1.98 10.43 -25.16
N ALA A 164 1.64 10.25 -23.88
CA ALA A 164 0.36 10.67 -23.30
C ALA A 164 0.56 11.89 -22.39
N THR A 165 -0.09 13.01 -22.67
CA THR A 165 -0.01 14.24 -21.87
C THR A 165 -1.37 14.59 -21.29
N GLY A 166 -1.44 14.82 -19.99
CA GLY A 166 -2.65 15.28 -19.32
C GLY A 166 -3.74 14.22 -19.21
N THR A 167 -3.38 12.92 -19.18
CA THR A 167 -4.37 11.86 -18.98
C THR A 167 -4.99 11.97 -17.58
N VAL A 168 -6.31 11.95 -17.49
CA VAL A 168 -7.07 11.89 -16.22
C VAL A 168 -7.66 10.49 -16.05
N ILE A 169 -7.24 9.79 -15.01
CA ILE A 169 -7.66 8.42 -14.70
C ILE A 169 -8.70 8.46 -13.57
N ASN A 170 -9.97 8.29 -13.91
CA ASN A 170 -11.08 8.23 -12.98
C ASN A 170 -11.48 6.78 -12.67
N GLU A 171 -12.57 6.59 -11.92
CA GLU A 171 -13.04 5.28 -11.42
C GLU A 171 -12.85 4.14 -12.44
N LYS A 172 -12.07 3.12 -12.03
CA LYS A 172 -11.72 1.92 -12.82
C LYS A 172 -10.95 2.16 -14.13
N GLY A 173 -10.57 3.41 -14.41
CA GLY A 173 -9.70 3.73 -15.53
C GLY A 173 -8.30 3.15 -15.30
N TRP A 174 -7.61 2.83 -16.39
CA TRP A 174 -6.28 2.26 -16.33
C TRP A 174 -5.36 2.77 -17.43
N GLN A 175 -4.18 3.25 -17.04
CA GLN A 175 -3.13 3.64 -17.97
C GLN A 175 -1.91 2.73 -17.79
N ALA A 176 -1.51 2.04 -18.85
CA ALA A 176 -0.28 1.26 -18.90
C ALA A 176 0.79 2.00 -19.73
N VAL A 177 1.84 2.49 -19.08
CA VAL A 177 2.98 3.15 -19.73
C VAL A 177 4.09 2.11 -19.93
N LYS A 178 4.24 1.60 -21.15
CA LYS A 178 5.20 0.53 -21.47
C LYS A 178 6.64 1.05 -21.55
N SER A 179 7.59 0.12 -21.63
CA SER A 179 9.00 0.47 -21.87
C SER A 179 9.14 1.33 -23.13
N GLY A 180 9.99 2.35 -23.08
CA GLY A 180 10.17 3.34 -24.15
C GLY A 180 9.02 4.35 -24.33
N ALA A 181 7.96 4.28 -23.51
CA ALA A 181 6.85 5.23 -23.54
C ALA A 181 7.02 6.37 -22.51
N MET A 182 6.27 7.45 -22.71
CA MET A 182 6.21 8.60 -21.80
C MET A 182 4.77 8.98 -21.46
N ALA A 183 4.48 9.18 -20.18
CA ALA A 183 3.28 9.85 -19.71
C ALA A 183 3.66 11.11 -18.94
N THR A 184 3.04 12.25 -19.24
CA THR A 184 3.27 13.51 -18.52
C THR A 184 1.98 14.07 -17.96
N ASP A 185 2.06 14.71 -16.79
CA ASP A 185 0.96 15.49 -16.21
C ASP A 185 -0.30 14.62 -15.98
N THR A 186 -0.09 13.32 -15.69
CA THR A 186 -1.18 12.38 -15.44
C THR A 186 -1.81 12.66 -14.07
N VAL A 187 -3.14 12.66 -14.01
CA VAL A 187 -3.91 12.77 -12.76
C VAL A 187 -4.58 11.44 -12.46
N VAL A 188 -4.28 10.85 -11.31
CA VAL A 188 -4.77 9.52 -10.92
C VAL A 188 -5.75 9.64 -9.75
N ASN A 189 -7.00 9.21 -9.96
CA ASN A 189 -8.10 9.30 -9.00
C ASN A 189 -8.71 7.93 -8.61
N THR A 190 -8.10 6.82 -9.02
CA THR A 190 -8.55 5.45 -8.73
C THR A 190 -7.37 4.47 -8.62
N GLY A 191 -7.64 3.27 -8.10
CA GLY A 191 -6.70 2.16 -8.03
C GLY A 191 -6.09 1.90 -6.65
N ALA A 192 -6.46 2.67 -5.63
CA ALA A 192 -6.03 2.50 -4.23
C ALA A 192 -7.19 2.17 -3.27
N GLU A 193 -8.39 1.87 -3.76
CA GLU A 193 -9.60 1.67 -2.94
C GLU A 193 -9.47 0.49 -1.96
N GLY A 194 -8.63 -0.50 -2.26
CA GLY A 194 -8.30 -1.63 -1.38
C GLY A 194 -7.22 -1.33 -0.34
N GLY A 195 -6.59 -0.15 -0.38
CA GLY A 195 -5.40 0.17 0.41
C GLY A 195 -4.09 -0.34 -0.22
N PRO A 196 -2.96 -0.18 0.50
CA PRO A 196 -1.62 -0.28 -0.07
C PRO A 196 -1.12 -1.71 -0.31
N ASP A 197 -1.63 -2.67 0.44
CA ASP A 197 -1.30 -4.10 0.31
C ASP A 197 -2.40 -4.87 -0.43
N ALA A 198 -3.40 -4.17 -1.00
CA ALA A 198 -4.34 -4.83 -1.88
C ALA A 198 -3.67 -5.20 -3.20
N ASP A 199 -3.93 -6.41 -3.67
CA ASP A 199 -3.70 -6.83 -5.05
C ASP A 199 -4.67 -6.05 -5.95
N ASN A 200 -4.48 -4.74 -6.07
CA ASN A 200 -5.34 -3.94 -6.92
C ASN A 200 -5.05 -4.33 -8.37
N GLY A 201 -6.11 -4.83 -9.04
CA GLY A 201 -6.12 -5.18 -10.45
C GLY A 201 -5.94 -3.97 -11.36
N ASP A 202 -6.16 -4.19 -12.67
CA ASP A 202 -5.90 -3.29 -13.81
C ASP A 202 -6.63 -1.92 -13.70
N THR A 203 -6.20 -1.07 -12.76
CA THR A 203 -6.73 0.28 -12.48
C THR A 203 -5.62 1.21 -12.00
N GLY A 204 -5.80 2.52 -12.16
CA GLY A 204 -4.78 3.52 -11.84
C GLY A 204 -3.70 3.61 -12.94
N GLN A 205 -2.47 3.95 -12.57
CA GLN A 205 -1.35 4.08 -13.52
C GLN A 205 -0.29 2.99 -13.27
N PHE A 206 0.04 2.23 -14.30
CA PHE A 206 1.12 1.22 -14.28
C PHE A 206 2.27 1.67 -15.17
N VAL A 207 3.47 1.84 -14.59
CA VAL A 207 4.63 2.45 -15.25
C VAL A 207 5.76 1.43 -15.41
N ARG A 208 6.01 0.98 -16.64
CA ARG A 208 7.25 0.30 -17.08
C ARG A 208 8.18 1.21 -17.87
N GLY A 209 7.65 2.30 -18.44
CA GLY A 209 8.40 3.36 -19.09
C GLY A 209 8.67 4.54 -18.16
N ASN A 210 8.34 5.74 -18.62
CA ASN A 210 8.56 6.98 -17.87
C ASN A 210 7.24 7.71 -17.58
N ALA A 211 7.04 8.11 -16.34
CA ALA A 211 5.96 9.00 -15.92
C ALA A 211 6.54 10.27 -15.29
N VAL A 212 6.07 11.45 -15.71
CA VAL A 212 6.62 12.74 -15.26
C VAL A 212 5.50 13.66 -14.78
N ARG A 213 5.68 14.33 -13.63
CA ARG A 213 4.68 15.25 -13.05
C ARG A 213 3.32 14.59 -12.80
N THR A 214 3.35 13.36 -12.27
CA THR A 214 2.11 12.66 -11.93
C THR A 214 1.51 13.23 -10.65
N THR A 215 0.22 13.50 -10.64
CA THR A 215 -0.55 13.85 -9.44
C THR A 215 -1.42 12.67 -9.04
N ILE A 216 -1.22 12.16 -7.83
CA ILE A 216 -2.00 11.06 -7.25
C ILE A 216 -2.91 11.64 -6.19
N ASN A 217 -4.22 11.64 -6.47
CA ASN A 217 -5.24 12.12 -5.54
C ASN A 217 -5.71 10.98 -4.63
N LYS A 218 -6.67 11.28 -3.76
CA LYS A 218 -7.36 10.27 -2.94
C LYS A 218 -7.86 9.12 -3.81
N ASN A 219 -7.62 7.90 -3.34
CA ASN A 219 -7.89 6.63 -4.01
C ASN A 219 -7.06 6.40 -5.28
N GLY A 220 -6.18 7.32 -5.68
CA GLY A 220 -5.28 7.16 -6.81
C GLY A 220 -4.13 6.23 -6.50
N ARG A 221 -3.75 5.38 -7.46
CA ARG A 221 -2.55 4.55 -7.35
C ARG A 221 -1.65 4.63 -8.58
N GLN A 222 -0.36 4.86 -8.35
CA GLN A 222 0.70 4.64 -9.33
C GLN A 222 1.56 3.44 -8.92
N ILE A 223 1.78 2.52 -9.83
CA ILE A 223 2.71 1.40 -9.67
C ILE A 223 3.89 1.64 -10.62
N VAL A 224 5.08 1.87 -10.06
CA VAL A 224 6.33 1.96 -10.80
C VAL A 224 6.95 0.57 -10.81
N ALA A 225 6.85 -0.15 -11.93
CA ALA A 225 7.43 -1.48 -12.10
C ALA A 225 8.96 -1.43 -12.10
N ALA A 226 9.62 -2.59 -12.04
CA ALA A 226 11.09 -2.69 -11.89
C ALA A 226 11.92 -1.88 -12.91
N GLU A 227 11.45 -1.76 -14.15
CA GLU A 227 12.11 -0.98 -15.21
C GLU A 227 11.56 0.45 -15.34
N GLY A 228 10.49 0.76 -14.63
CA GLY A 228 9.79 2.04 -14.71
C GLY A 228 10.50 3.14 -13.94
N THR A 229 10.32 4.37 -14.41
CA THR A 229 10.75 5.59 -13.72
C THR A 229 9.58 6.56 -13.57
N ALA A 230 9.33 7.02 -12.35
CA ALA A 230 8.42 8.13 -12.05
C ALA A 230 9.23 9.34 -11.55
N ASN A 231 9.00 10.52 -12.11
CA ASN A 231 9.73 11.74 -11.77
C ASN A 231 8.78 12.89 -11.42
N THR A 232 9.08 13.61 -10.34
CA THR A 232 8.28 14.75 -9.85
C THR A 232 6.84 14.32 -9.55
N THR A 233 6.66 13.27 -8.72
CA THR A 233 5.33 12.77 -8.37
C THR A 233 4.81 13.48 -7.12
N VAL A 234 3.55 13.93 -7.12
CA VAL A 234 2.88 14.47 -5.94
C VAL A 234 1.79 13.52 -5.49
N VAL A 235 1.84 13.10 -4.23
CA VAL A 235 0.88 12.15 -3.65
C VAL A 235 0.10 12.83 -2.52
N TYR A 236 -1.20 13.01 -2.71
CA TYR A 236 -2.09 13.60 -1.71
C TYR A 236 -2.68 12.55 -0.76
N ALA A 237 -3.33 13.02 0.31
CA ALA A 237 -3.96 12.17 1.31
C ALA A 237 -4.87 11.09 0.74
N GLY A 238 -4.54 9.83 1.05
CA GLY A 238 -5.24 8.64 0.57
C GLY A 238 -4.89 8.20 -0.85
N GLY A 239 -3.86 8.79 -1.46
CA GLY A 239 -3.22 8.28 -2.68
C GLY A 239 -1.95 7.49 -2.37
N ASP A 240 -1.61 6.57 -3.27
CA ASP A 240 -0.53 5.60 -3.09
C ASP A 240 0.43 5.57 -4.30
N GLN A 241 1.74 5.56 -4.01
CA GLN A 241 2.78 5.20 -4.98
C GLN A 241 3.48 3.91 -4.54
N THR A 242 3.44 2.88 -5.36
CA THR A 242 4.17 1.62 -5.16
C THR A 242 5.41 1.60 -6.07
N VAL A 243 6.59 1.44 -5.49
CA VAL A 243 7.87 1.57 -6.20
C VAL A 243 8.64 0.25 -6.18
N HIS A 244 8.70 -0.40 -7.35
CA HIS A 244 9.60 -1.52 -7.64
C HIS A 244 10.78 -1.10 -8.54
N GLY A 245 10.63 -0.01 -9.30
CA GLY A 245 11.69 0.61 -10.11
C GLY A 245 12.23 1.87 -9.44
N HIS A 246 12.19 3.00 -10.15
CA HIS A 246 12.76 4.27 -9.68
C HIS A 246 11.71 5.37 -9.50
N ALA A 247 11.63 5.95 -8.30
CA ALA A 247 10.87 7.15 -8.03
C ALA A 247 11.81 8.30 -7.67
N LEU A 248 11.75 9.40 -8.41
CA LEU A 248 12.60 10.58 -8.22
C LEU A 248 11.72 11.78 -7.87
N ASP A 249 12.16 12.59 -6.90
CA ASP A 249 11.51 13.85 -6.53
C ASP A 249 10.01 13.65 -6.19
N THR A 250 9.74 12.74 -5.24
CA THR A 250 8.37 12.47 -4.80
C THR A 250 8.00 13.36 -3.61
N THR A 251 6.88 14.07 -3.70
CA THR A 251 6.33 14.88 -2.60
C THR A 251 5.09 14.20 -2.00
N LEU A 252 5.14 13.82 -0.72
CA LEU A 252 4.03 13.19 0.01
C LEU A 252 3.28 14.23 0.86
N ASN A 253 2.12 14.68 0.38
CA ASN A 253 1.22 15.63 1.04
C ASN A 253 0.05 14.89 1.72
N GLY A 254 0.37 14.07 2.72
CA GLY A 254 -0.58 13.15 3.37
C GLY A 254 -0.72 11.78 2.69
N GLY A 255 -0.10 11.61 1.51
CA GLY A 255 -0.11 10.36 0.75
C GLY A 255 1.00 9.38 1.15
N TYR A 256 1.00 8.23 0.49
CA TYR A 256 1.88 7.11 0.82
C TYR A 256 2.84 6.75 -0.32
N GLN A 257 4.09 6.42 0.03
CA GLN A 257 5.04 5.79 -0.88
C GLN A 257 5.56 4.50 -0.27
N TYR A 258 5.43 3.40 -1.01
CA TYR A 258 5.94 2.08 -0.64
C TYR A 258 7.10 1.71 -1.53
N VAL A 259 8.31 1.71 -0.98
CA VAL A 259 9.52 1.28 -1.68
C VAL A 259 9.71 -0.21 -1.42
N HIS A 260 9.44 -1.03 -2.42
CA HIS A 260 9.52 -2.48 -2.36
C HIS A 260 10.94 -2.97 -2.65
N ASN A 261 11.17 -4.28 -2.48
CA ASN A 261 12.42 -4.94 -2.84
C ASN A 261 12.86 -4.60 -4.28
N GLY A 262 14.11 -4.12 -4.43
CA GLY A 262 14.68 -3.66 -5.70
C GLY A 262 14.29 -2.24 -6.10
N GLY A 263 13.27 -1.67 -5.47
CA GLY A 263 12.83 -0.30 -5.70
C GLY A 263 13.77 0.73 -5.07
N THR A 264 13.93 1.86 -5.75
CA THR A 264 14.68 3.02 -5.28
C THR A 264 13.82 4.28 -5.30
N ALA A 265 13.75 4.99 -4.19
CA ALA A 265 13.17 6.33 -4.10
C ALA A 265 14.26 7.35 -3.75
N SER A 266 14.43 8.39 -4.56
CA SER A 266 15.41 9.46 -4.32
C SER A 266 14.70 10.81 -4.18
N ASP A 267 15.22 11.65 -3.28
CA ASP A 267 14.73 13.01 -3.03
C ASP A 267 13.25 13.06 -2.63
N THR A 268 12.80 12.07 -1.84
CA THR A 268 11.43 12.07 -1.34
C THR A 268 11.27 13.10 -0.21
N VAL A 269 10.27 13.97 -0.34
CA VAL A 269 9.87 14.95 0.69
C VAL A 269 8.58 14.48 1.36
N VAL A 270 8.66 14.19 2.64
CA VAL A 270 7.54 13.69 3.45
C VAL A 270 6.97 14.84 4.29
N ASN A 271 5.84 15.41 3.87
CA ASN A 271 5.14 16.48 4.58
C ASN A 271 4.16 15.94 5.63
N SER A 272 3.41 16.82 6.29
CA SER A 272 2.44 16.44 7.33
C SER A 272 1.55 15.29 6.86
N ASP A 273 1.46 14.26 7.69
CA ASP A 273 0.67 13.04 7.48
C ASP A 273 1.11 12.19 6.29
N GLY A 274 2.12 12.63 5.53
CA GLY A 274 2.77 11.85 4.51
C GLY A 274 3.57 10.72 5.14
N TRP A 275 3.64 9.58 4.46
CA TRP A 275 4.32 8.41 5.01
C TRP A 275 5.05 7.64 3.91
N GLN A 276 6.37 7.62 4.04
CA GLN A 276 7.26 6.79 3.23
C GLN A 276 7.58 5.49 3.98
N ILE A 277 7.39 4.35 3.33
CA ILE A 277 7.67 3.02 3.85
C ILE A 277 8.74 2.37 2.98
N VAL A 278 9.90 2.10 3.56
CA VAL A 278 10.97 1.33 2.92
C VAL A 278 10.88 -0.12 3.40
N LYS A 279 10.45 -1.01 2.52
CA LYS A 279 10.32 -2.46 2.80
C LYS A 279 11.70 -3.13 2.68
N GLU A 280 11.77 -4.41 3.04
CA GLU A 280 12.97 -5.23 2.88
C GLU A 280 13.50 -5.17 1.44
N GLY A 281 14.80 -4.88 1.28
CA GLY A 281 15.46 -4.75 -0.02
C GLY A 281 15.13 -3.48 -0.80
N GLY A 282 14.31 -2.58 -0.25
CA GLY A 282 14.06 -1.24 -0.81
C GLY A 282 15.13 -0.24 -0.38
N LEU A 283 15.37 0.76 -1.23
CA LEU A 283 16.31 1.87 -0.99
C LEU A 283 15.60 3.22 -1.05
N ALA A 284 15.69 4.01 0.01
CA ALA A 284 15.39 5.44 -0.02
C ALA A 284 16.68 6.24 0.12
N ASP A 285 16.89 7.24 -0.74
CA ASP A 285 18.05 8.13 -0.67
C ASP A 285 17.60 9.59 -0.66
N PHE A 286 18.31 10.44 0.09
CA PHE A 286 18.01 11.87 0.24
C PHE A 286 16.57 12.18 0.70
N THR A 287 16.02 11.35 1.59
CA THR A 287 14.69 11.58 2.14
C THR A 287 14.69 12.76 3.12
N THR A 288 13.79 13.72 2.93
CA THR A 288 13.52 14.78 3.90
C THR A 288 12.18 14.53 4.59
N VAL A 289 12.19 14.44 5.92
CA VAL A 289 10.97 14.27 6.72
C VAL A 289 10.68 15.57 7.46
N ASN A 290 9.59 16.24 7.08
CA ASN A 290 9.13 17.47 7.71
C ASN A 290 8.26 17.17 8.94
N GLN A 291 7.84 18.22 9.64
CA GLN A 291 6.98 18.11 10.82
C GLN A 291 5.72 17.28 10.50
N LYS A 292 5.44 16.27 11.35
CA LYS A 292 4.35 15.28 11.20
C LYS A 292 4.43 14.38 9.97
N GLY A 293 5.48 14.49 9.15
CA GLY A 293 5.81 13.46 8.18
C GLY A 293 6.41 12.23 8.86
N LYS A 294 6.29 11.07 8.22
CA LYS A 294 6.82 9.81 8.75
C LYS A 294 7.67 9.07 7.73
N LEU A 295 8.90 8.73 8.12
CA LEU A 295 9.71 7.71 7.46
C LEU A 295 9.65 6.43 8.29
N GLN A 296 9.22 5.34 7.67
CA GLN A 296 9.33 4.00 8.24
C GLN A 296 10.33 3.17 7.43
N VAL A 297 11.31 2.57 8.10
CA VAL A 297 12.28 1.66 7.49
C VAL A 297 12.15 0.30 8.17
N ASN A 298 11.70 -0.69 7.42
CA ASN A 298 11.53 -2.05 7.93
C ASN A 298 12.89 -2.77 8.02
N ALA A 299 12.93 -3.90 8.73
CA ALA A 299 14.11 -4.78 8.73
C ALA A 299 14.55 -5.11 7.30
N GLY A 300 15.85 -5.02 7.03
CA GLY A 300 16.44 -5.20 5.69
C GLY A 300 16.16 -4.08 4.68
N GLY A 301 15.40 -3.04 5.04
CA GLY A 301 15.27 -1.81 4.26
C GLY A 301 16.45 -0.86 4.48
N THR A 302 16.76 -0.02 3.49
CA THR A 302 17.86 0.95 3.55
C THR A 302 17.37 2.37 3.27
N ALA A 303 17.70 3.31 4.16
CA ALA A 303 17.46 4.73 3.96
C ALA A 303 18.75 5.53 4.21
N THR A 304 19.31 6.19 3.20
CA THR A 304 20.54 6.98 3.31
C THR A 304 20.27 8.47 3.11
N ASN A 305 21.19 9.30 3.63
CA ASN A 305 21.11 10.76 3.53
C ASN A 305 19.77 11.34 4.04
N VAL A 306 19.21 10.73 5.07
CA VAL A 306 17.95 11.17 5.67
C VAL A 306 18.13 12.52 6.36
N THR A 307 17.21 13.45 6.13
CA THR A 307 17.10 14.70 6.88
C THR A 307 15.81 14.70 7.69
N LEU A 308 15.91 14.39 8.99
CA LEU A 308 14.80 14.49 9.94
C LEU A 308 14.71 15.94 10.46
N LYS A 309 13.72 16.69 10.00
CA LYS A 309 13.41 18.01 10.60
C LYS A 309 12.73 17.81 11.95
N GLN A 310 12.74 18.85 12.79
CA GLN A 310 12.06 18.83 14.07
C GLN A 310 10.57 18.49 13.91
N GLY A 311 10.11 17.51 14.67
CA GLY A 311 8.76 16.96 14.62
C GLY A 311 8.52 15.98 13.47
N GLY A 312 9.55 15.61 12.70
CA GLY A 312 9.49 14.49 11.75
C GLY A 312 9.68 13.16 12.47
N ALA A 313 8.90 12.15 12.10
CA ALA A 313 8.93 10.84 12.76
C ALA A 313 9.80 9.85 11.98
N LEU A 314 10.70 9.17 12.69
CA LEU A 314 11.40 7.97 12.22
C LEU A 314 10.84 6.74 12.94
N VAL A 315 10.39 5.73 12.18
CA VAL A 315 9.97 4.42 12.70
C VAL A 315 10.91 3.36 12.13
N THR A 316 11.71 2.71 12.96
CA THR A 316 12.71 1.72 12.49
C THR A 316 13.09 0.72 13.58
N SER A 317 13.93 -0.24 13.23
CA SER A 317 14.57 -1.17 14.16
C SER A 317 16.08 -1.25 13.89
N THR A 318 16.83 -1.83 14.82
CA THR A 318 18.27 -2.10 14.62
C THR A 318 18.57 -3.15 13.53
N ALA A 319 17.55 -3.77 12.92
CA ALA A 319 17.70 -4.65 11.75
C ALA A 319 17.57 -3.91 10.40
N ALA A 320 17.36 -2.60 10.40
CA ALA A 320 17.37 -1.75 9.20
C ALA A 320 18.72 -1.04 9.03
N THR A 321 18.91 -0.39 7.89
CA THR A 321 20.00 0.56 7.66
C THR A 321 19.42 1.97 7.48
N VAL A 322 19.73 2.91 8.37
CA VAL A 322 19.28 4.31 8.31
C VAL A 322 20.45 5.23 8.64
N THR A 323 20.82 6.13 7.73
CA THR A 323 21.86 7.14 7.98
C THR A 323 21.39 8.52 7.59
N GLY A 324 21.77 9.53 8.38
CA GLY A 324 21.34 10.89 8.11
C GLY A 324 21.66 11.88 9.22
N SER A 325 20.88 12.94 9.26
CA SER A 325 20.94 13.98 10.27
C SER A 325 19.55 14.29 10.85
N ASN A 326 19.54 14.71 12.10
CA ASN A 326 18.39 15.22 12.83
C ASN A 326 18.77 16.52 13.54
N ARG A 327 17.89 17.06 14.39
CA ARG A 327 18.12 18.32 15.11
C ARG A 327 19.31 18.32 16.08
N LEU A 328 19.87 17.16 16.42
CA LEU A 328 21.05 17.01 17.27
C LEU A 328 22.35 16.74 16.50
N GLY A 329 22.28 16.56 15.18
CA GLY A 329 23.42 16.24 14.33
C GLY A 329 23.23 14.95 13.56
N ASN A 330 24.33 14.27 13.24
CA ASN A 330 24.29 13.01 12.50
C ASN A 330 23.78 11.87 13.38
N PHE A 331 23.07 10.92 12.77
CA PHE A 331 22.64 9.69 13.43
C PHE A 331 22.81 8.50 12.48
N THR A 332 22.93 7.31 13.04
CA THR A 332 23.03 6.06 12.30
C THR A 332 22.19 4.96 12.94
N VAL A 333 21.71 4.04 12.12
CA VAL A 333 21.20 2.72 12.48
C VAL A 333 21.79 1.78 11.44
N GLU A 334 22.79 0.99 11.79
CA GLU A 334 23.45 0.08 10.85
C GLU A 334 24.10 -1.08 11.61
N ASN A 335 24.13 -2.26 10.98
CA ASN A 335 24.82 -3.44 11.51
C ASN A 335 24.44 -3.78 12.97
N GLY A 336 23.16 -3.64 13.33
CA GLY A 336 22.69 -3.92 14.70
C GLY A 336 23.00 -2.83 15.73
N ASN A 337 23.52 -1.67 15.32
CA ASN A 337 23.83 -0.56 16.21
C ASN A 337 23.11 0.73 15.78
N ALA A 338 22.49 1.42 16.74
CA ALA A 338 21.91 2.75 16.55
C ALA A 338 22.66 3.80 17.38
N ASP A 339 22.93 4.98 16.81
CA ASP A 339 23.59 6.10 17.50
C ASP A 339 22.93 7.43 17.14
N GLY A 340 22.66 8.25 18.15
CA GLY A 340 22.16 9.62 17.97
C GLY A 340 20.71 9.73 17.47
N VAL A 341 19.92 8.65 17.59
CA VAL A 341 18.53 8.62 17.12
C VAL A 341 17.64 9.52 17.97
N VAL A 342 16.84 10.37 17.32
CA VAL A 342 15.81 11.19 17.94
C VAL A 342 14.44 10.60 17.62
N LEU A 343 13.64 10.34 18.65
CA LEU A 343 12.29 9.80 18.54
C LEU A 343 11.30 10.85 19.04
N GLU A 344 10.47 11.37 18.14
CA GLU A 344 9.46 12.39 18.43
C GLU A 344 8.27 12.24 17.48
N SER A 345 7.11 12.82 17.82
CA SER A 345 5.93 12.90 16.94
C SER A 345 5.45 11.55 16.35
N GLY A 346 5.54 10.47 17.13
CA GLY A 346 5.20 9.11 16.69
C GLY A 346 6.39 8.30 16.18
N GLY A 347 7.62 8.83 16.29
CA GLY A 347 8.84 8.08 16.01
C GLY A 347 9.03 6.89 16.96
N ARG A 348 9.62 5.81 16.47
CA ARG A 348 9.87 4.59 17.22
C ARG A 348 11.19 3.94 16.81
N LEU A 349 11.95 3.47 17.81
CA LEU A 349 13.09 2.58 17.60
C LEU A 349 12.86 1.26 18.34
N ASP A 350 12.91 0.15 17.62
CA ASP A 350 12.97 -1.20 18.19
C ASP A 350 14.43 -1.69 18.24
N VAL A 351 14.96 -1.86 19.45
CA VAL A 351 16.29 -2.41 19.71
C VAL A 351 16.16 -3.90 19.97
N LEU A 352 16.59 -4.71 19.00
CA LEU A 352 16.43 -6.16 19.01
C LEU A 352 17.45 -6.87 19.91
N GLU A 353 17.23 -8.17 20.14
CA GLU A 353 18.14 -9.04 20.88
C GLU A 353 19.55 -9.02 20.28
N GLY A 354 20.58 -8.86 21.12
CA GLY A 354 21.98 -8.82 20.69
C GLY A 354 22.41 -7.52 20.00
N HIS A 355 21.49 -6.58 19.79
CA HIS A 355 21.75 -5.27 19.18
C HIS A 355 21.87 -4.16 20.22
N SER A 356 22.40 -3.01 19.80
CA SER A 356 22.63 -1.85 20.66
C SER A 356 22.06 -0.54 20.11
N ALA A 357 21.73 0.37 21.01
CA ALA A 357 21.44 1.77 20.74
C ALA A 357 22.19 2.65 21.76
N GLN A 358 22.69 3.80 21.33
CA GLN A 358 23.35 4.77 22.19
C GLN A 358 22.89 6.19 21.85
N ASN A 359 22.98 7.11 22.82
CA ASN A 359 22.62 8.53 22.64
C ASN A 359 21.19 8.73 22.08
N THR A 360 20.26 7.85 22.44
CA THR A 360 18.87 7.95 21.96
C THR A 360 18.12 9.01 22.75
N LEU A 361 17.54 9.99 22.07
CA LEU A 361 16.60 10.94 22.66
C LEU A 361 15.17 10.47 22.40
N VAL A 362 14.38 10.34 23.46
CA VAL A 362 12.96 9.98 23.39
C VAL A 362 12.14 11.16 23.89
N ASP A 363 11.56 11.89 22.94
CA ASP A 363 10.79 13.12 23.18
C ASP A 363 9.29 12.90 23.00
N ASP A 364 8.51 13.98 23.02
CA ASP A 364 7.05 13.92 22.96
C ASP A 364 6.53 13.07 21.78
N GLY A 365 5.78 12.02 22.12
CA GLY A 365 5.25 11.03 21.18
C GLY A 365 6.27 10.02 20.65
N GLY A 366 7.53 10.07 21.08
CA GLY A 366 8.57 9.10 20.75
C GLY A 366 8.48 7.82 21.58
N ILE A 367 8.84 6.68 20.99
CA ILE A 367 8.82 5.38 21.68
C ILE A 367 10.15 4.65 21.47
N LEU A 368 10.90 4.44 22.54
CA LEU A 368 12.01 3.48 22.54
C LEU A 368 11.51 2.13 23.05
N ALA A 369 11.68 1.10 22.25
CA ALA A 369 11.38 -0.27 22.64
C ALA A 369 12.65 -1.11 22.63
N VAL A 370 12.95 -1.78 23.75
CA VAL A 370 14.15 -2.59 23.91
C VAL A 370 13.73 -4.00 24.28
N SER A 371 14.01 -4.94 23.38
CA SER A 371 13.73 -6.36 23.60
C SER A 371 14.67 -6.94 24.65
N ALA A 372 14.28 -8.07 25.26
CA ALA A 372 15.20 -8.88 26.06
C ALA A 372 16.50 -9.16 25.28
N GLY A 373 17.64 -9.01 25.95
CA GLY A 373 18.97 -9.12 25.34
C GLY A 373 19.39 -7.94 24.45
N GLY A 374 18.51 -6.96 24.20
CA GLY A 374 18.86 -5.69 23.56
C GLY A 374 19.48 -4.71 24.55
N LYS A 375 20.31 -3.78 24.06
CA LYS A 375 21.02 -2.80 24.88
C LYS A 375 20.76 -1.36 24.44
N ALA A 376 20.37 -0.46 25.34
CA ALA A 376 20.25 0.97 25.07
C ALA A 376 20.96 1.80 26.16
N THR A 377 22.00 2.55 25.80
CA THR A 377 22.77 3.38 26.76
C THR A 377 22.67 4.87 26.44
N ASP A 378 22.95 5.71 27.44
CA ASP A 378 22.86 7.17 27.33
C ASP A 378 21.49 7.63 26.80
N VAL A 379 20.44 6.91 27.21
CA VAL A 379 19.06 7.27 26.84
C VAL A 379 18.66 8.54 27.57
N THR A 380 18.12 9.50 26.82
CA THR A 380 17.52 10.71 27.39
C THR A 380 16.03 10.68 27.16
N MET A 381 15.26 10.54 28.23
CA MET A 381 13.79 10.57 28.22
C MET A 381 13.31 11.98 28.61
N THR A 382 12.60 12.67 27.72
CA THR A 382 11.92 13.94 28.04
C THR A 382 10.41 13.73 28.20
N SER A 383 9.70 14.81 28.58
CA SER A 383 8.26 14.76 28.78
C SER A 383 7.54 14.33 27.50
N GLY A 384 6.64 13.35 27.61
CA GLY A 384 5.86 12.84 26.48
C GLY A 384 6.48 11.60 25.81
N GLY A 385 7.74 11.26 26.11
CA GLY A 385 8.38 10.03 25.62
C GLY A 385 7.91 8.77 26.34
N ALA A 386 8.05 7.62 25.68
CA ALA A 386 7.70 6.32 26.23
C ALA A 386 8.84 5.29 26.08
N LEU A 387 9.06 4.51 27.13
CA LEU A 387 9.97 3.36 27.15
C LEU A 387 9.14 2.08 27.22
N ILE A 388 9.42 1.12 26.34
CA ILE A 388 8.88 -0.24 26.38
C ILE A 388 10.05 -1.21 26.56
N ALA A 389 10.08 -1.94 27.67
CA ALA A 389 11.14 -2.91 27.94
C ALA A 389 10.66 -4.01 28.89
N ASP A 390 11.48 -5.02 29.09
CA ASP A 390 11.33 -6.01 30.16
C ASP A 390 12.63 -6.17 30.93
N SER A 391 12.60 -6.88 32.06
CA SER A 391 13.77 -7.03 32.93
C SER A 391 14.90 -7.85 32.31
N GLY A 392 14.76 -8.42 31.12
CA GLY A 392 15.84 -9.01 30.33
C GLY A 392 16.55 -8.03 29.39
N ALA A 393 16.05 -6.80 29.24
CA ALA A 393 16.70 -5.74 28.46
C ALA A 393 17.79 -5.04 29.28
N THR A 394 18.81 -4.47 28.63
CA THR A 394 19.79 -3.59 29.28
C THR A 394 19.54 -2.15 28.87
N VAL A 395 19.15 -1.27 29.79
CA VAL A 395 18.86 0.14 29.49
C VAL A 395 19.48 1.05 30.54
N GLU A 396 20.16 2.10 30.13
CA GLU A 396 20.71 3.11 31.04
C GLU A 396 20.44 4.52 30.51
N GLY A 397 20.03 5.43 31.39
CA GLY A 397 19.72 6.78 30.96
C GLY A 397 19.25 7.72 32.06
N THR A 398 18.64 8.82 31.63
CA THR A 398 18.00 9.82 32.47
C THR A 398 16.57 10.07 32.04
N ASN A 399 15.71 10.34 33.02
CA ASN A 399 14.33 10.78 32.84
C ASN A 399 14.05 11.97 33.79
N ALA A 400 12.80 12.45 33.82
CA ALA A 400 12.42 13.58 34.67
C ALA A 400 12.63 13.35 36.18
N SER A 401 12.73 12.09 36.62
CA SER A 401 13.01 11.68 38.01
C SER A 401 14.51 11.46 38.29
N GLY A 402 15.38 11.65 37.30
CA GLY A 402 16.83 11.46 37.42
C GLY A 402 17.34 10.24 36.65
N LYS A 403 18.39 9.59 37.16
CA LYS A 403 18.98 8.41 36.53
C LYS A 403 18.06 7.19 36.68
N PHE A 404 18.00 6.36 35.65
CA PHE A 404 17.33 5.07 35.68
C PHE A 404 18.19 4.00 35.02
N SER A 405 17.96 2.74 35.37
CA SER A 405 18.64 1.61 34.77
C SER A 405 17.77 0.35 34.74
N ILE A 406 18.05 -0.52 33.79
CA ILE A 406 17.61 -1.91 33.70
C ILE A 406 18.88 -2.70 33.38
N ASP A 407 19.27 -3.61 34.26
CA ASP A 407 20.35 -4.56 34.02
C ASP A 407 19.73 -5.91 33.61
N GLY A 408 19.79 -6.20 32.31
CA GLY A 408 19.20 -7.40 31.73
C GLY A 408 19.88 -8.71 32.18
N ILE A 409 21.10 -8.63 32.73
CA ILE A 409 21.84 -9.80 33.22
C ILE A 409 21.34 -10.19 34.61
N SER A 410 21.21 -9.21 35.51
CA SER A 410 20.73 -9.46 36.88
C SER A 410 19.21 -9.43 37.02
N GLY A 411 18.50 -8.90 36.02
CA GLY A 411 17.04 -8.69 36.09
C GLY A 411 16.64 -7.49 36.96
N GLN A 412 17.59 -6.63 37.33
CA GLN A 412 17.38 -5.52 38.26
C GLN A 412 17.10 -4.22 37.50
N ALA A 413 15.94 -3.63 37.74
CA ALA A 413 15.57 -2.30 37.25
C ALA A 413 15.45 -1.31 38.42
N SER A 414 15.78 -0.04 38.19
CA SER A 414 15.64 1.03 39.18
C SER A 414 15.36 2.39 38.54
N GLY A 415 14.51 3.19 39.17
CA GLY A 415 14.28 4.60 38.80
C GLY A 415 13.43 4.80 37.54
N LEU A 416 12.69 3.76 37.13
CA LEU A 416 11.85 3.82 35.93
C LEU A 416 10.74 4.86 36.07
N LEU A 417 10.51 5.61 35.00
CA LEU A 417 9.36 6.50 34.82
C LEU A 417 8.57 6.00 33.60
N LEU A 418 7.41 5.41 33.85
CA LEU A 418 6.57 4.78 32.83
C LEU A 418 5.34 5.65 32.59
N GLU A 419 5.33 6.39 31.48
CA GLU A 419 4.26 7.33 31.11
C GLU A 419 3.98 7.25 29.61
N ASN A 420 2.87 7.83 29.15
CA ASN A 420 2.57 8.02 27.72
C ASN A 420 2.47 6.72 26.90
N GLY A 421 2.14 5.60 27.54
CA GLY A 421 2.16 4.27 26.93
C GLY A 421 3.45 3.48 27.19
N GLY A 422 4.39 4.06 27.95
CA GLY A 422 5.54 3.34 28.47
C GLY A 422 5.13 2.13 29.29
N SER A 423 5.81 1.01 29.07
CA SER A 423 5.45 -0.28 29.64
C SER A 423 6.70 -1.02 30.09
N PHE A 424 6.68 -1.58 31.29
CA PHE A 424 7.75 -2.44 31.77
C PHE A 424 7.22 -3.76 32.30
N THR A 425 7.86 -4.86 31.91
CA THR A 425 7.57 -6.20 32.45
C THR A 425 8.70 -6.67 33.35
N VAL A 426 8.36 -6.98 34.61
CA VAL A 426 9.26 -7.67 35.54
C VAL A 426 9.09 -9.17 35.34
N ASN A 427 10.07 -9.81 34.71
CA ASN A 427 10.07 -11.26 34.49
C ASN A 427 10.28 -12.02 35.81
N ALA A 428 10.02 -13.34 35.78
CA ALA A 428 10.26 -14.21 36.93
C ALA A 428 11.71 -14.08 37.45
N GLY A 429 11.87 -13.84 38.75
CA GLY A 429 13.17 -13.62 39.37
C GLY A 429 13.75 -12.21 39.22
N GLY A 430 13.17 -11.37 38.35
CA GLY A 430 13.54 -9.96 38.21
C GLY A 430 13.05 -9.09 39.38
N GLN A 431 13.54 -7.87 39.44
CA GLN A 431 13.14 -6.87 40.42
C GLN A 431 13.03 -5.48 39.79
N ALA A 432 11.97 -4.75 40.12
CA ALA A 432 11.85 -3.32 39.83
C ALA A 432 11.85 -2.49 41.11
N GLY A 433 12.84 -1.62 41.25
CA GLY A 433 13.01 -0.69 42.36
C GLY A 433 12.61 0.75 41.98
N ASN A 434 12.08 1.51 42.96
CA ASN A 434 11.88 2.96 42.82
C ASN A 434 11.13 3.38 41.53
N THR A 435 10.11 2.62 41.16
CA THR A 435 9.39 2.80 39.88
C THR A 435 8.22 3.75 40.03
N THR A 436 8.09 4.70 39.11
CA THR A 436 6.93 5.59 38.99
C THR A 436 6.16 5.24 37.72
N VAL A 437 4.89 4.91 37.87
CA VAL A 437 3.95 4.67 36.78
C VAL A 437 2.99 5.85 36.71
N GLY A 438 3.12 6.65 35.66
CA GLY A 438 2.28 7.81 35.41
C GLY A 438 1.09 7.49 34.51
N HIS A 439 0.49 8.54 33.93
CA HIS A 439 -0.70 8.40 33.10
C HIS A 439 -0.42 7.55 31.86
N ARG A 440 -1.27 6.54 31.59
CA ARG A 440 -1.13 5.55 30.51
C ARG A 440 0.15 4.70 30.60
N GLY A 441 0.89 4.77 31.70
CA GLY A 441 1.99 3.86 31.99
C GLY A 441 1.48 2.49 32.45
N THR A 442 2.23 1.44 32.13
CA THR A 442 1.92 0.07 32.56
C THR A 442 3.13 -0.59 33.22
N LEU A 443 2.93 -1.19 34.39
CA LEU A 443 3.90 -2.06 35.04
C LEU A 443 3.31 -3.47 35.18
N THR A 444 3.91 -4.46 34.52
CA THR A 444 3.46 -5.85 34.58
C THR A 444 4.45 -6.66 35.41
N LEU A 445 3.96 -7.46 36.34
CA LEU A 445 4.76 -8.41 37.11
C LEU A 445 4.36 -9.83 36.74
N ALA A 446 5.31 -10.58 36.17
CA ALA A 446 5.17 -12.02 35.99
C ALA A 446 5.23 -12.74 37.35
N ALA A 447 4.79 -14.00 37.38
CA ALA A 447 4.88 -14.83 38.58
C ALA A 447 6.35 -14.96 39.03
N GLY A 448 6.61 -14.66 40.30
CA GLY A 448 7.95 -14.59 40.87
C GLY A 448 8.71 -13.28 40.62
N GLY A 449 8.07 -12.26 40.02
CA GLY A 449 8.60 -10.91 39.91
C GLY A 449 8.59 -10.17 41.24
N ASN A 450 9.54 -9.25 41.44
CA ASN A 450 9.72 -8.52 42.69
C ASN A 450 9.61 -7.00 42.54
N LEU A 451 9.08 -6.34 43.55
CA LEU A 451 9.17 -4.89 43.74
C LEU A 451 10.04 -4.55 44.95
N SER A 452 10.80 -3.46 44.85
CA SER A 452 11.61 -2.93 45.95
C SER A 452 11.55 -1.40 46.02
N GLY A 453 11.97 -0.81 47.15
CA GLY A 453 11.96 0.64 47.33
C GLY A 453 10.53 1.22 47.28
N ARG A 454 10.32 2.32 46.54
CA ARG A 454 9.00 2.94 46.41
C ARG A 454 8.44 2.76 45.00
N THR A 455 7.30 2.07 44.89
CA THR A 455 6.49 2.03 43.66
C THR A 455 5.32 3.01 43.76
N GLN A 456 5.23 3.95 42.82
CA GLN A 456 4.19 4.99 42.79
C GLN A 456 3.32 4.83 41.54
N LEU A 457 2.00 4.75 41.71
CA LEU A 457 1.04 4.74 40.62
C LEU A 457 0.22 6.03 40.66
N SER A 458 0.22 6.78 39.56
CA SER A 458 -0.61 7.97 39.40
C SER A 458 -1.99 7.63 38.81
N LYS A 459 -2.89 8.63 38.76
CA LYS A 459 -4.20 8.45 38.14
C LYS A 459 -4.08 8.07 36.65
N GLY A 460 -4.70 6.95 36.28
CA GLY A 460 -4.64 6.39 34.92
C GLY A 460 -3.39 5.56 34.63
N ALA A 461 -2.59 5.25 35.65
CA ALA A 461 -1.58 4.20 35.61
C ALA A 461 -2.22 2.82 35.77
N SER A 462 -1.59 1.80 35.20
CA SER A 462 -1.97 0.40 35.37
C SER A 462 -0.81 -0.42 35.94
N MET A 463 -1.08 -1.26 36.92
CA MET A 463 -0.18 -2.33 37.33
C MET A 463 -0.90 -3.67 37.24
N VAL A 464 -0.27 -4.63 36.57
CA VAL A 464 -0.81 -5.97 36.36
C VAL A 464 0.04 -6.98 37.12
N LEU A 465 -0.59 -7.80 37.96
CA LEU A 465 0.06 -8.81 38.80
C LEU A 465 -0.37 -10.21 38.34
N ASN A 466 0.59 -11.00 37.89
CA ASN A 466 0.35 -12.37 37.42
C ASN A 466 0.91 -13.36 38.44
N GLY A 467 0.05 -14.08 39.16
CA GLY A 467 0.45 -15.07 40.16
C GLY A 467 1.09 -14.47 41.43
N ASP A 468 2.04 -15.20 42.01
CA ASP A 468 2.73 -14.79 43.23
C ASP A 468 3.75 -13.69 42.95
N VAL A 469 3.54 -12.52 43.56
CA VAL A 469 4.42 -11.36 43.44
C VAL A 469 4.86 -10.91 44.83
N VAL A 470 6.16 -10.61 44.97
CA VAL A 470 6.72 -10.15 46.24
C VAL A 470 7.03 -8.66 46.15
N SER A 471 6.55 -7.89 47.12
CA SER A 471 6.97 -6.50 47.30
C SER A 471 7.67 -6.35 48.65
N THR A 472 8.91 -5.88 48.62
CA THR A 472 9.70 -5.56 49.82
C THR A 472 9.71 -4.05 50.11
N GLY A 473 8.90 -3.28 49.38
CA GLY A 473 8.85 -1.82 49.42
C GLY A 473 7.44 -1.25 49.60
N ASP A 474 7.36 0.08 49.52
CA ASP A 474 6.10 0.83 49.61
C ASP A 474 5.40 0.87 48.25
N ILE A 475 4.09 0.64 48.24
CA ILE A 475 3.24 0.87 47.06
C ILE A 475 2.29 2.02 47.38
N VAL A 476 2.46 3.14 46.68
CA VAL A 476 1.55 4.30 46.75
C VAL A 476 0.67 4.26 45.51
N ASN A 477 -0.63 4.03 45.70
CA ASN A 477 -1.55 3.82 44.59
C ASN A 477 -2.61 4.91 44.45
N ALA A 478 -2.61 5.60 43.31
CA ALA A 478 -3.71 6.42 42.81
C ALA A 478 -4.21 5.94 41.41
N GLY A 479 -3.71 4.80 40.93
CA GLY A 479 -4.06 4.15 39.66
C GLY A 479 -4.84 2.85 39.85
N GLU A 480 -4.80 2.00 38.82
CA GLU A 480 -5.45 0.68 38.83
C GLU A 480 -4.43 -0.44 39.07
N ILE A 481 -4.77 -1.38 39.96
CA ILE A 481 -4.03 -2.62 40.16
C ILE A 481 -4.95 -3.78 39.77
N ARG A 482 -4.52 -4.57 38.78
CA ARG A 482 -5.26 -5.72 38.25
C ARG A 482 -4.51 -7.01 38.55
N PHE A 483 -5.25 -8.04 38.91
CA PHE A 483 -4.73 -9.40 39.04
C PHE A 483 -5.18 -10.20 37.82
N ASP A 484 -4.24 -10.71 37.03
CA ASP A 484 -4.57 -11.58 35.91
C ASP A 484 -4.48 -13.04 36.38
N ASN A 485 -5.63 -13.71 36.44
CA ASN A 485 -5.76 -15.08 36.98
C ASN A 485 -5.76 -16.15 35.87
N GLN A 486 -5.20 -15.84 34.69
CA GLN A 486 -5.12 -16.77 33.57
C GLN A 486 -3.92 -17.73 33.75
N THR A 487 -4.15 -18.92 34.34
CA THR A 487 -3.63 -20.27 33.93
C THR A 487 -3.44 -21.33 35.04
N THR A 488 -4.11 -21.31 36.20
CA THR A 488 -4.31 -22.56 36.99
C THR A 488 -5.64 -22.61 37.76
N PRO A 489 -6.43 -23.71 37.68
CA PRO A 489 -7.70 -23.86 38.41
C PRO A 489 -7.59 -23.89 39.93
N ASP A 490 -6.38 -23.98 40.50
CA ASP A 490 -6.14 -24.03 41.95
C ASP A 490 -5.46 -22.77 42.54
N ALA A 491 -5.28 -21.69 41.76
CA ALA A 491 -4.76 -20.43 42.29
C ALA A 491 -5.87 -19.54 42.90
N ALA A 492 -6.54 -20.07 43.92
CA ALA A 492 -7.17 -19.22 44.91
C ALA A 492 -6.05 -18.75 45.85
N LEU A 493 -5.44 -17.59 45.53
CA LEU A 493 -4.73 -16.64 46.41
C LEU A 493 -3.60 -15.94 45.65
N SER A 494 -3.92 -14.94 44.82
CA SER A 494 -2.93 -13.87 44.58
C SER A 494 -2.71 -13.14 45.91
N ARG A 495 -1.56 -13.36 46.57
CA ARG A 495 -1.21 -12.70 47.85
C ARG A 495 -0.11 -11.69 47.63
N ALA A 496 -0.45 -10.40 47.74
CA ALA A 496 0.55 -9.38 48.01
C ALA A 496 1.01 -9.51 49.48
N VAL A 497 2.23 -10.00 49.70
CA VAL A 497 2.82 -10.08 51.04
C VAL A 497 3.71 -8.86 51.26
N ALA A 498 3.22 -7.87 52.01
CA ALA A 498 4.04 -6.77 52.49
C ALA A 498 4.92 -7.25 53.65
N LYS A 499 6.24 -7.26 53.46
CA LYS A 499 7.19 -7.65 54.51
C LYS A 499 7.44 -6.43 55.42
N ALA A 500 6.75 -6.35 56.56
CA ALA A 500 7.02 -5.32 57.56
C ALA A 500 8.39 -5.59 58.22
N THR A 501 9.30 -4.61 58.21
CA THR A 501 10.51 -4.63 59.04
C THR A 501 10.14 -4.44 60.51
N PRO A 502 10.61 -5.28 61.44
CA PRO A 502 10.47 -5.01 62.87
C PRO A 502 11.28 -3.75 63.21
N ARG A 503 10.67 -2.84 63.99
CA ARG A 503 11.36 -1.67 64.55
C ARG A 503 12.47 -2.06 65.51
#